data_AF-A0A415LEV4-F1
#
_entry.id   AF-A0A415LEV4-F1
#
_cell.length_a   1.000
_cell.length_b   1.000
_cell.length_c   1.000
_cell.angle_alpha   90.00
_cell.angle_beta   90.00
_cell.angle_gamma   90.00
#
_symmetry.space_group_name_H-M   'P 1'
#
loop_
_entity.id
_entity.type
_entity.pdbx_description
1 polymer ?
#
loop_
_entity_poly.entity_id
_entity_poly.type
_entity_poly.pdbx_seq_one_letter_code
_entity_poly.pdbx_strand_id
1 'polypeptide(L)'
;MDKIRQALKTTYNYSDYELELVKYTLLSIASEFSKILLLYIFYIIIGKVLSFTVFILLLSLIRFNSGGFHCKHYTTCLLLTFVISYLAVVILPQLITPDILFIQFFTIVCILINYYIGPIVSPLRPSPNSVLLKHCQNNSFLIIFAFFIIVSIFNSHSIIYPYLIIGFWTIILHTCQMMFAKILIIKGGLKNVS
;
A
#
# COMPACT_ATOMS: atom_id res chain seq x y z
N MET A 1 17.08 4.38 -20.14
CA MET A 1 15.82 5.15 -20.15
C MET A 1 15.63 5.87 -21.47
N ASP A 2 16.70 6.44 -22.04
CA ASP A 2 16.61 7.31 -23.23
C ASP A 2 16.17 6.59 -24.51
N LYS A 3 16.62 5.34 -24.72
CA LYS A 3 16.14 4.50 -25.84
C LYS A 3 14.64 4.21 -25.76
N ILE A 4 14.10 3.95 -24.56
CA ILE A 4 12.66 3.72 -24.35
C ILE A 4 11.88 5.02 -24.57
N ARG A 5 12.39 6.14 -24.04
CA ARG A 5 11.78 7.46 -24.22
C ARG A 5 11.69 7.84 -25.71
N GLN A 6 12.77 7.62 -26.47
CA GLN A 6 12.82 7.92 -27.89
C GLN A 6 11.82 7.06 -28.66
N ALA A 7 11.78 5.75 -28.42
CA ALA A 7 10.82 4.84 -29.05
C ALA A 7 9.36 5.23 -28.76
N LEU A 8 9.02 5.58 -27.51
CA LEU A 8 7.68 6.01 -27.14
C LEU A 8 7.27 7.32 -27.84
N LYS A 9 8.21 8.27 -27.96
CA LYS A 9 7.96 9.56 -28.62
C LYS A 9 7.82 9.39 -30.14
N THR A 10 8.64 8.57 -30.77
CA THR A 10 8.65 8.41 -32.24
C THR A 10 7.57 7.46 -32.75
N THR A 11 7.23 6.41 -31.99
CA THR A 11 6.31 5.35 -32.45
C THR A 11 4.87 5.59 -32.00
N TYR A 12 4.67 6.17 -30.81
CA TYR A 12 3.34 6.34 -30.21
C TYR A 12 2.95 7.80 -29.96
N ASN A 13 3.83 8.74 -30.31
CA ASN A 13 3.59 10.19 -30.19
C ASN A 13 3.20 10.64 -28.77
N TYR A 14 3.77 10.00 -27.74
CA TYR A 14 3.51 10.33 -26.35
C TYR A 14 3.94 11.77 -26.03
N SER A 15 3.07 12.49 -25.31
CA SER A 15 3.36 13.80 -24.73
C SER A 15 4.45 13.71 -23.67
N ASP A 16 5.10 14.85 -23.36
CA ASP A 16 6.13 14.87 -22.32
C ASP A 16 5.56 14.53 -20.93
N TYR A 17 4.28 14.83 -20.67
CA TYR A 17 3.56 14.37 -19.48
C TYR A 17 3.49 12.83 -19.39
N GLU A 18 3.10 12.16 -20.48
CA GLU A 18 3.00 10.71 -20.53
C GLU A 18 4.37 10.05 -20.38
N LEU A 19 5.41 10.63 -20.97
CA LEU A 19 6.79 10.12 -20.84
C LEU A 19 7.30 10.18 -19.40
N GLU A 20 7.05 11.27 -18.67
CA GLU A 20 7.41 11.35 -17.25
C GLU A 20 6.57 10.41 -16.38
N LEU A 21 5.28 10.23 -16.69
CA LEU A 21 4.43 9.26 -16.01
C LEU A 21 4.94 7.82 -16.20
N VAL A 22 5.32 7.44 -17.42
CA VAL A 22 5.90 6.12 -17.72
C VAL A 22 7.21 5.92 -16.95
N LYS A 23 8.11 6.91 -17.00
CA LYS A 23 9.38 6.86 -16.27
C LYS A 23 9.17 6.68 -14.77
N TYR A 24 8.29 7.48 -14.17
CA TYR A 24 7.94 7.35 -12.75
C TYR A 24 7.37 5.95 -12.43
N THR A 25 6.47 5.45 -13.27
CA THR A 25 5.81 4.16 -13.07
C THR A 25 6.81 3.01 -13.14
N LEU A 26 7.70 2.99 -14.13
CA LEU A 26 8.74 1.97 -14.27
C LEU A 26 9.72 1.97 -13.10
N LEU A 27 10.17 3.15 -12.67
CA LEU A 27 11.06 3.29 -11.52
C LEU A 27 10.37 2.82 -10.23
N SER A 28 9.08 3.15 -10.06
CA SER A 28 8.29 2.71 -8.92
C SER A 28 8.12 1.20 -8.90
N ILE A 29 7.76 0.57 -10.03
CA ILE A 29 7.63 -0.89 -10.15
C ILE A 29 8.95 -1.58 -9.85
N ALA A 30 10.06 -1.13 -10.45
CA ALA A 30 11.38 -1.70 -10.19
C ALA A 30 11.80 -1.57 -8.72
N SER A 31 11.52 -0.41 -8.11
CA SER A 31 11.80 -0.18 -6.70
C SER A 31 10.93 -1.04 -5.77
N GLU A 32 9.65 -1.23 -6.06
CA GLU A 32 8.79 -2.08 -5.22
C GLU A 32 9.13 -3.56 -5.41
N PHE A 33 9.37 -4.00 -6.65
CA PHE A 33 9.75 -5.38 -6.96
C PHE A 33 11.05 -5.79 -6.25
N SER A 34 12.08 -4.93 -6.28
CA SER A 34 13.34 -5.19 -5.58
C SER A 34 13.17 -5.30 -4.05
N LYS A 35 12.33 -4.47 -3.43
CA LYS A 35 12.00 -4.61 -2.00
C LYS A 35 11.29 -5.92 -1.71
N ILE A 36 10.28 -6.26 -2.51
CA ILE A 36 9.51 -7.50 -2.36
C ILE A 36 10.44 -8.72 -2.44
N LEU A 37 11.37 -8.74 -3.39
CA LEU A 37 12.32 -9.84 -3.53
C LEU A 37 13.21 -10.00 -2.29
N LEU A 38 13.80 -8.89 -1.80
CA LEU A 38 14.65 -8.91 -0.60
C LEU A 38 13.87 -9.39 0.63
N LEU A 39 12.63 -8.93 0.79
CA LEU A 39 11.77 -9.34 1.90
C LEU A 39 11.34 -10.81 1.78
N TYR A 40 11.04 -11.30 0.56
CA TYR A 40 10.73 -12.72 0.36
C TYR A 40 11.87 -13.62 0.84
N ILE A 41 13.12 -13.29 0.53
CA ILE A 41 14.29 -14.04 1.03
C ILE A 41 14.27 -14.12 2.56
N PHE A 42 14.01 -13.00 3.24
CA PHE A 42 13.89 -12.98 4.70
C PHE A 42 12.75 -13.87 5.20
N TYR A 43 11.55 -13.78 4.60
CA TYR A 43 10.40 -14.59 5.02
C TYR A 43 10.50 -16.08 4.66
N ILE A 44 11.33 -16.44 3.68
CA ILE A 44 11.74 -17.83 3.42
C ILE A 44 12.56 -18.34 4.60
N ILE A 45 13.59 -17.59 5.03
CA ILE A 45 14.48 -17.99 6.12
C ILE A 45 13.71 -18.24 7.43
N ILE A 46 12.73 -17.40 7.75
CA ILE A 46 11.92 -17.54 8.98
C ILE A 46 10.67 -18.43 8.80
N GLY A 47 10.47 -19.06 7.64
CA GLY A 47 9.38 -20.01 7.40
C GLY A 47 7.97 -19.39 7.37
N LYS A 48 7.85 -18.12 6.97
CA LYS A 48 6.58 -17.34 7.01
C LYS A 48 6.17 -16.83 5.62
N VAL A 49 6.57 -17.54 4.56
CA VAL A 49 6.35 -17.16 3.15
C VAL A 49 4.88 -16.93 2.84
N LEU A 50 3.98 -17.87 3.20
CA LEU A 50 2.54 -17.73 2.91
C LEU A 50 1.93 -16.51 3.61
N SER A 51 2.29 -16.28 4.87
CA SER A 51 1.86 -15.11 5.63
C SER A 51 2.32 -13.80 4.99
N PHE A 52 3.58 -13.76 4.53
CA PHE A 52 4.10 -12.61 3.81
C PHE A 52 3.44 -12.41 2.44
N THR A 53 3.11 -13.50 1.72
CA THR A 53 2.36 -13.43 0.46
C THR A 53 1.00 -12.77 0.66
N VAL A 54 0.25 -13.15 1.70
CA VAL A 54 -1.05 -12.52 2.03
C VAL A 54 -0.87 -11.04 2.34
N PHE A 55 0.12 -10.71 3.19
CA PHE A 55 0.46 -9.32 3.52
C PHE A 55 0.76 -8.50 2.27
N ILE A 56 1.66 -8.96 1.40
CA ILE A 56 2.13 -8.16 0.26
C ILE A 56 1.07 -8.03 -0.83
N LEU A 57 0.24 -9.06 -1.06
CA LEU A 57 -0.88 -9.00 -2.00
C LEU A 57 -1.89 -7.94 -1.56
N LEU A 58 -2.35 -8.01 -0.30
CA LEU A 58 -3.32 -7.05 0.22
C LEU A 58 -2.72 -5.63 0.27
N LEU A 59 -1.50 -5.48 0.79
CA LEU A 59 -0.82 -4.19 0.85
C LEU A 59 -0.66 -3.59 -0.55
N SER A 60 -0.28 -4.38 -1.55
CA SER A 60 -0.09 -3.90 -2.93
C SER A 60 -1.41 -3.43 -3.54
N LEU A 61 -2.50 -4.17 -3.35
CA LEU A 61 -3.83 -3.78 -3.82
C LEU A 61 -4.28 -2.46 -3.20
N ILE A 62 -4.13 -2.32 -1.88
CA ILE A 62 -4.51 -1.09 -1.18
C ILE A 62 -3.60 0.06 -1.59
N ARG A 63 -2.28 -0.14 -1.65
CA ARG A 63 -1.28 0.91 -1.96
C ARG A 63 -1.35 1.38 -3.40
N PHE A 64 -1.69 0.51 -4.34
CA PHE A 64 -1.90 0.90 -5.74
C PHE A 64 -3.06 1.91 -5.88
N ASN A 65 -4.10 1.77 -5.07
CA ASN A 65 -5.31 2.59 -5.12
C ASN A 65 -5.29 3.77 -4.12
N SER A 66 -4.67 3.61 -2.96
CA SER A 66 -4.65 4.64 -1.91
C SER A 66 -3.36 5.46 -1.92
N GLY A 67 -2.34 5.02 -2.66
CA GLY A 67 -0.98 5.50 -2.46
C GLY A 67 -0.41 5.04 -1.12
N GLY A 68 0.61 5.74 -0.65
CA GLY A 68 1.27 5.43 0.60
C GLY A 68 2.41 6.38 0.92
N PHE A 69 3.03 6.18 2.07
CA PHE A 69 4.19 6.96 2.47
C PHE A 69 5.44 6.53 1.69
N HIS A 70 6.05 7.48 0.99
CA HIS A 70 7.33 7.29 0.31
C HIS A 70 8.38 8.19 0.95
N CYS A 71 9.44 7.58 1.46
CA CYS A 71 10.60 8.29 1.96
C CYS A 71 11.46 8.79 0.79
N LYS A 72 12.32 9.79 1.05
CA LYS A 72 13.24 10.33 0.02
C LYS A 72 14.22 9.30 -0.51
N HIS A 73 14.58 8.30 0.30
CA HIS A 73 15.59 7.30 -0.06
C HIS A 73 15.00 5.88 -0.14
N TYR A 74 15.48 5.10 -1.10
CA TYR A 74 15.11 3.70 -1.28
C TYR A 74 15.30 2.87 0.00
N THR A 75 16.44 3.01 0.66
CA THR A 75 16.80 2.26 1.88
C THR A 75 15.82 2.53 3.02
N THR A 76 15.45 3.79 3.22
CA THR A 76 14.44 4.17 4.22
C THR A 76 13.05 3.64 3.88
N CYS A 77 12.69 3.54 2.59
CA CYS A 77 11.44 2.88 2.19
C CYS A 77 11.49 1.37 2.44
N LEU A 78 12.61 0.72 2.11
CA LEU A 78 12.81 -0.70 2.36
C LEU A 78 12.71 -1.02 3.86
N LEU A 79 13.38 -0.23 4.71
CA LEU A 79 13.31 -0.39 6.15
C LEU A 79 11.89 -0.20 6.68
N LEU A 80 11.17 0.81 6.20
CA LEU A 80 9.78 1.02 6.59
C LEU A 80 8.88 -0.15 6.20
N THR A 81 8.99 -0.64 4.96
CA THR A 81 8.22 -1.79 4.50
C THR A 81 8.58 -3.04 5.30
N PHE A 82 9.86 -3.25 5.63
CA PHE A 82 10.32 -4.34 6.49
C PHE A 82 9.70 -4.27 7.89
N VAL A 83 9.76 -3.10 8.55
CA VAL A 83 9.18 -2.92 9.88
C VAL A 83 7.68 -3.22 9.87
N ILE A 84 6.96 -2.73 8.86
CA ILE A 84 5.52 -2.92 8.76
C ILE A 84 5.15 -4.36 8.45
N SER A 85 5.87 -5.00 7.54
CA SER A 85 5.65 -6.42 7.27
C SER A 85 5.96 -7.26 8.50
N TYR A 86 7.03 -6.94 9.23
CA TYR A 86 7.43 -7.69 10.42
C TYR A 86 6.41 -7.53 11.55
N LEU A 87 5.91 -6.32 11.76
CA LEU A 87 4.81 -6.06 12.69
C LEU A 87 3.54 -6.82 12.30
N ALA A 88 3.12 -6.75 11.03
CA ALA A 88 1.88 -7.37 10.55
C ALA A 88 1.93 -8.91 10.54
N VAL A 89 3.07 -9.49 10.19
CA VAL A 89 3.23 -10.94 9.95
C VAL A 89 3.69 -11.70 11.18
N VAL A 90 4.52 -11.08 12.02
CA VAL A 90 5.20 -11.76 13.15
C VAL A 90 4.67 -11.25 14.48
N ILE A 91 4.83 -9.95 14.77
CA ILE A 91 4.64 -9.44 16.13
C ILE A 91 3.17 -9.33 16.52
N LEU A 92 2.36 -8.61 15.74
CA LEU A 92 0.99 -8.29 16.12
C LEU A 92 0.06 -9.52 16.18
N PRO A 93 0.11 -10.48 15.22
CA PRO A 93 -0.68 -11.71 15.32
C PRO A 93 -0.35 -12.57 16.54
N GLN A 94 0.87 -12.46 17.08
CA GLN A 94 1.29 -13.20 18.29
C GLN A 94 0.92 -12.46 19.58
N LEU A 95 0.91 -11.13 19.54
CA LEU A 95 0.61 -10.31 20.71
C LEU A 95 -0.89 -10.21 20.96
N ILE A 96 -1.69 -10.07 19.90
CA ILE A 96 -3.13 -9.81 19.99
C ILE A 96 -3.84 -10.64 18.93
N THR A 97 -4.73 -11.53 19.39
CA THR A 97 -5.68 -12.28 18.56
C THR A 97 -7.08 -11.70 18.78
N PRO A 98 -7.46 -10.64 18.05
CA PRO A 98 -8.74 -9.97 18.27
C PRO A 98 -9.90 -10.87 17.85
N ASP A 99 -11.01 -10.80 18.58
CA ASP A 99 -12.25 -11.45 18.17
C ASP A 99 -12.82 -10.83 16.88
N ILE A 100 -13.83 -11.49 16.32
CA ILE A 100 -14.44 -11.08 15.05
C ILE A 100 -15.09 -9.69 15.12
N LEU A 101 -15.74 -9.35 16.24
CA LEU A 101 -16.42 -8.07 16.40
C LEU A 101 -15.40 -6.93 16.45
N PHE A 102 -14.27 -7.15 17.13
CA PHE A 102 -13.15 -6.23 17.17
C PHE A 102 -12.57 -6.01 15.77
N ILE A 103 -12.28 -7.09 15.03
CA ILE A 103 -11.75 -7.00 13.65
C ILE A 103 -12.72 -6.20 12.77
N GLN A 104 -14.01 -6.52 12.80
CA GLN A 104 -15.04 -5.86 12.01
C GLN A 104 -15.15 -4.37 12.35
N PHE A 105 -15.24 -4.02 13.63
CA PHE A 105 -15.34 -2.64 14.09
C PHE A 105 -14.15 -1.79 13.62
N PHE A 106 -12.92 -2.25 13.87
CA PHE A 106 -11.73 -1.50 13.47
C PHE A 106 -11.52 -1.48 11.96
N THR A 107 -11.97 -2.50 11.22
CA THR A 107 -11.96 -2.47 9.75
C THR A 107 -12.90 -1.40 9.21
N ILE A 108 -14.10 -1.22 9.79
CA ILE A 108 -15.01 -0.13 9.43
C ILE A 108 -14.37 1.22 9.71
N VAL A 109 -13.73 1.39 10.87
CA VAL A 109 -12.98 2.61 11.19
C VAL A 109 -11.89 2.89 10.15
N CYS A 110 -11.13 1.86 9.75
CA CYS A 110 -10.13 1.99 8.69
C CYS A 110 -10.73 2.39 7.34
N ILE A 111 -11.89 1.83 6.96
CA ILE A 111 -12.60 2.22 5.73
C ILE A 111 -12.92 3.72 5.76
N LEU A 112 -13.51 4.20 6.86
CA LEU A 112 -13.90 5.61 7.01
C LEU A 112 -12.69 6.54 6.97
N ILE A 113 -11.61 6.19 7.67
CA ILE A 113 -10.38 6.98 7.70
C ILE A 113 -9.74 7.03 6.30
N ASN A 114 -9.55 5.88 5.63
CA ASN A 114 -8.94 5.85 4.31
C ASN A 114 -9.81 6.58 3.28
N TYR A 115 -11.14 6.45 3.37
CA TYR A 115 -12.04 7.18 2.50
C TYR A 115 -11.92 8.69 2.73
N TYR A 116 -11.87 9.16 3.98
CA TYR A 116 -11.75 10.59 4.28
C TYR A 116 -10.38 11.17 3.87
N ILE A 117 -9.28 10.45 4.15
CA ILE A 117 -7.92 10.90 3.77
C ILE A 117 -7.78 10.97 2.24
N GLY A 118 -8.37 10.00 1.54
CA GLY A 118 -8.26 9.81 0.10
C GLY A 118 -6.86 9.35 -0.34
N PRO A 119 -6.67 9.14 -1.65
CA PRO A 119 -5.37 8.71 -2.17
C PRO A 119 -4.28 9.77 -1.97
N ILE A 120 -3.13 9.36 -1.44
CA ILE A 120 -1.96 10.23 -1.30
C ILE A 120 -1.07 10.04 -2.52
N VAL A 121 -0.96 11.10 -3.33
CA VAL A 121 -0.16 11.12 -4.55
C VAL A 121 1.31 11.38 -4.20
N SER A 122 2.21 10.63 -4.83
CA SER A 122 3.64 10.90 -4.74
C SER A 122 3.98 12.27 -5.36
N PRO A 123 4.80 13.11 -4.69
CA PRO A 123 5.27 14.38 -5.26
C PRO A 123 6.08 14.22 -6.56
N LEU A 124 6.63 13.01 -6.81
CA LEU A 124 7.42 12.70 -8.00
C LEU A 124 6.55 12.27 -9.19
N ARG A 125 5.25 12.07 -8.98
CA ARG A 125 4.30 11.69 -10.03
C ARG A 125 3.65 12.95 -10.59
N PRO A 126 3.50 13.08 -11.93
CA PRO A 126 2.69 14.14 -12.51
C PRO A 126 1.27 14.19 -11.91
N SER A 127 0.72 15.40 -11.74
CA SER A 127 -0.55 15.59 -11.03
C SER A 127 -1.71 14.87 -11.70
N PRO A 128 -2.35 13.88 -11.05
CA PRO A 128 -3.48 13.16 -11.61
C PRO A 128 -4.74 14.04 -11.64
N ASN A 129 -5.66 13.72 -12.54
CA ASN A 129 -6.97 14.36 -12.58
C ASN A 129 -7.87 13.87 -11.41
N SER A 130 -8.90 14.67 -11.10
CA SER A 130 -9.83 14.40 -9.98
C SER A 130 -10.67 13.13 -10.19
N VAL A 131 -10.99 12.78 -11.43
CA VAL A 131 -11.76 11.57 -11.77
C VAL A 131 -10.98 10.30 -11.41
N LEU A 132 -9.69 10.26 -11.76
CA LEU A 132 -8.79 9.15 -11.44
C LEU A 132 -8.61 9.03 -9.93
N LEU A 133 -8.43 10.15 -9.22
CA LEU A 133 -8.35 10.14 -7.76
C LEU A 133 -9.62 9.59 -7.12
N LYS A 134 -10.80 9.94 -7.63
CA LYS A 134 -12.06 9.40 -7.13
C LYS A 134 -12.19 7.90 -7.41
N HIS A 135 -11.79 7.45 -8.58
CA HIS A 135 -11.78 6.03 -8.93
C HIS A 135 -10.85 5.23 -8.00
N CYS A 136 -9.63 5.71 -7.80
CA CYS A 136 -8.65 5.15 -6.85
C CYS A 136 -9.19 5.09 -5.41
N GLN A 137 -9.84 6.17 -4.94
CA GLN A 137 -10.49 6.19 -3.63
C GLN A 137 -11.59 5.12 -3.51
N ASN A 138 -12.46 5.01 -4.52
CA ASN A 138 -13.54 4.02 -4.54
C ASN A 138 -12.99 2.59 -4.61
N ASN A 139 -11.94 2.33 -5.38
CA ASN A 139 -11.33 1.01 -5.46
C ASN A 139 -10.69 0.61 -4.13
N SER A 140 -10.02 1.54 -3.44
CA SER A 140 -9.50 1.28 -2.09
C SER A 140 -10.61 0.92 -1.10
N PHE A 141 -11.72 1.67 -1.12
CA PHE A 141 -12.92 1.34 -0.35
C PHE A 141 -13.41 -0.07 -0.66
N LEU A 142 -13.55 -0.42 -1.94
CA LEU A 142 -14.03 -1.74 -2.36
C LEU A 142 -13.10 -2.87 -1.92
N ILE A 143 -11.78 -2.67 -1.95
CA ILE A 143 -10.80 -3.67 -1.51
C ILE A 143 -10.93 -3.94 -0.01
N ILE A 144 -10.98 -2.88 0.81
CA ILE A 144 -11.08 -3.03 2.27
C ILE A 144 -12.47 -3.55 2.66
N PHE A 145 -13.52 -3.13 1.94
CA PHE A 145 -14.87 -3.67 2.12
C PHE A 145 -14.96 -5.14 1.72
N ALA A 146 -14.34 -5.57 0.62
CA ALA A 146 -14.26 -6.98 0.25
C ALA A 146 -13.54 -7.79 1.33
N PHE A 147 -12.45 -7.26 1.91
CA PHE A 147 -11.79 -7.89 3.05
C PHE A 147 -12.74 -8.03 4.26
N PHE A 148 -13.52 -7.01 4.59
CA PHE A 148 -14.54 -7.07 5.65
C PHE A 148 -15.55 -8.21 5.42
N ILE A 149 -16.04 -8.37 4.18
CA ILE A 149 -16.96 -9.46 3.82
C ILE A 149 -16.27 -10.83 3.94
N ILE A 150 -15.05 -10.96 3.44
CA ILE A 150 -14.26 -12.20 3.53
C ILE A 150 -14.06 -12.60 5.00
N VAL A 151 -13.68 -11.65 5.86
CA VAL A 151 -13.56 -11.89 7.30
C VAL A 151 -14.88 -12.37 7.89
N SER A 152 -15.99 -11.72 7.54
CA SER A 152 -17.31 -12.09 8.06
C SER A 152 -17.74 -13.51 7.69
N ILE A 153 -17.38 -13.98 6.49
CA ILE A 153 -17.72 -15.34 6.01
C ILE A 153 -16.77 -16.40 6.58
N PHE A 154 -15.46 -16.13 6.59
CA PHE A 154 -14.43 -17.14 6.88
C PHE A 154 -13.88 -17.11 8.30
N ASN A 155 -14.44 -16.31 9.22
CA ASN A 155 -13.92 -16.15 10.59
C ASN A 155 -13.82 -17.46 11.38
N SER A 156 -14.73 -18.42 11.15
CA SER A 156 -14.72 -19.72 11.84
C SER A 156 -13.77 -20.75 11.22
N HIS A 157 -13.14 -20.45 10.08
CA HIS A 157 -12.32 -21.41 9.35
C HIS A 157 -10.88 -21.41 9.87
N SER A 158 -10.51 -22.46 10.62
CA SER A 158 -9.23 -22.55 11.35
C SER A 158 -7.97 -22.34 10.49
N ILE A 159 -7.97 -22.80 9.23
CA ILE A 159 -6.83 -22.64 8.31
C ILE A 159 -6.72 -21.20 7.76
N ILE A 160 -7.86 -20.53 7.54
CA ILE A 160 -7.90 -19.23 6.86
C ILE A 160 -7.75 -18.10 7.88
N TYR A 161 -8.32 -18.27 9.07
CA TYR A 161 -8.36 -17.26 10.12
C TYR A 161 -7.01 -16.63 10.48
N PRO A 162 -5.88 -17.37 10.58
CA PRO A 162 -4.57 -16.76 10.80
C PRO A 162 -4.16 -15.75 9.71
N TYR A 163 -4.53 -16.02 8.45
CA TYR A 163 -4.26 -15.11 7.34
C TYR A 163 -5.19 -13.89 7.34
N LEU A 164 -6.42 -14.05 7.86
CA LEU A 164 -7.33 -12.92 8.10
C LEU A 164 -6.76 -11.97 9.17
N ILE A 165 -6.17 -12.50 10.25
CA ILE A 165 -5.51 -11.67 11.27
C ILE A 165 -4.35 -10.87 10.66
N ILE A 166 -3.54 -11.48 9.79
CA ILE A 166 -2.47 -10.77 9.07
C ILE A 166 -3.04 -9.68 8.17
N GLY A 167 -4.11 -9.98 7.43
CA GLY A 167 -4.79 -9.00 6.58
C GLY A 167 -5.34 -7.82 7.39
N PHE A 168 -5.92 -8.10 8.55
CA PHE A 168 -6.41 -7.08 9.47
C PHE A 168 -5.29 -6.13 9.92
N TRP A 169 -4.18 -6.68 10.42
CA TRP A 169 -3.03 -5.86 10.83
C TRP A 169 -2.40 -5.10 9.67
N THR A 170 -2.43 -5.66 8.46
CA THR A 170 -1.98 -4.98 7.24
C THR A 170 -2.81 -3.71 6.99
N ILE A 171 -4.14 -3.81 7.09
CA ILE A 171 -5.06 -2.67 6.90
C ILE A 171 -4.86 -1.61 7.99
N ILE A 172 -4.73 -2.03 9.25
CA ILE A 172 -4.49 -1.12 10.38
C ILE A 172 -3.20 -0.34 10.17
N LEU A 173 -2.08 -1.04 9.91
CA LEU A 173 -0.78 -0.41 9.74
C LEU A 173 -0.74 0.50 8.51
N HIS A 174 -1.33 0.09 7.38
CA HIS A 174 -1.45 0.95 6.20
C HIS A 174 -2.27 2.22 6.51
N THR A 175 -3.39 2.09 7.22
CA THR A 175 -4.20 3.25 7.65
C THR A 175 -3.39 4.20 8.52
N CYS A 176 -2.62 3.69 9.48
CA CYS A 176 -1.73 4.50 10.30
C CYS A 176 -0.66 5.22 9.45
N GLN A 177 -0.07 4.55 8.45
CA GLN A 177 0.86 5.19 7.52
C GLN A 177 0.20 6.31 6.72
N MET A 178 -1.02 6.12 6.26
CA MET A 178 -1.78 7.13 5.52
C MET A 178 -2.08 8.36 6.38
N MET A 179 -2.49 8.15 7.64
CA MET A 179 -2.68 9.23 8.61
C MET A 179 -1.37 10.00 8.84
N PHE A 180 -0.27 9.28 9.08
CA PHE A 180 1.04 9.90 9.29
C PHE A 180 1.49 10.71 8.06
N ALA A 181 1.35 10.15 6.86
CA ALA A 181 1.66 10.83 5.61
C ALA A 181 0.81 12.09 5.42
N LYS A 182 -0.49 12.03 5.70
CA LYS A 182 -1.39 13.19 5.63
C LYS A 182 -0.99 14.29 6.61
N ILE A 183 -0.66 13.94 7.86
CA ILE A 183 -0.19 14.89 8.88
C ILE A 183 1.11 15.56 8.43
N LEU A 184 2.05 14.81 7.87
CA LEU A 184 3.30 15.37 7.34
C LEU A 184 3.07 16.29 6.15
N ILE A 185 2.12 15.97 5.27
CA ILE A 185 1.74 16.86 4.16
C ILE A 185 1.10 18.15 4.69
N ILE A 186 0.22 18.08 5.69
CA ILE A 186 -0.39 19.28 6.30
C ILE A 186 0.66 20.14 7.00
N LYS A 187 1.55 19.54 7.78
CA LYS A 187 2.60 20.26 8.52
C LYS A 187 3.73 20.78 7.62
N GLY A 188 4.11 20.00 6.60
CA GLY A 188 5.16 20.34 5.63
C GLY A 188 4.66 21.19 4.45
N GLY A 189 3.35 21.19 4.19
CA GLY A 189 2.68 21.98 3.16
C GLY A 189 2.60 23.48 3.47
N LEU A 190 2.97 23.90 4.68
CA LEU A 190 3.28 25.31 5.00
C LEU A 190 4.72 25.70 4.62
N LYS A 191 5.55 24.80 4.08
CA LYS A 191 6.96 25.08 3.76
C LYS A 191 7.43 24.75 2.35
N ASN A 192 6.61 24.19 1.45
CA ASN A 192 7.06 23.85 0.09
C ASN A 192 6.03 24.27 -0.99
N VAL A 193 5.73 25.56 -1.05
CA VAL A 193 5.27 26.24 -2.25
C VAL A 193 6.33 27.28 -2.62
N SER A 194 7.37 26.82 -3.33
CA SER A 194 8.29 27.66 -4.12
C SER A 194 9.17 26.76 -4.97
#